data_AF-A0A8S7L517-F1
#
_entry.id   AF-A0A8S7L517-F1
#
_cell.length_a   1.000
_cell.length_b   1.000
_cell.length_c   1.000
_cell.angle_alpha   90.00
_cell.angle_beta   90.00
_cell.angle_gamma   90.00
#
_symmetry.space_group_name_H-M   'P 1'
#
loop_
_entity.id
_entity.type
_entity.pdbx_description
1 polymer ?
#
loop_
_entity_poly.entity_id
_entity_poly.type
_entity_poly.pdbx_seq_one_letter_code
_entity_poly.pdbx_strand_id
1 'polypeptide(L)'
;YERTEKELAFQREVNAAWKRLYPGVMPVSLGNSAGIARDTGGRLALFVRSKDCSTCDARLAAVLSSGRQVDIYLVDSQGNDEKLRQWAREHSIPADRVRSRHITLNHDGGRWLRFGEGRMPVVLQQGADGWRVAAF
;
A
#
# COMPACT_ATOMS: atom_id res chain seq x y z
N TYR A 1 16.54 30.51 -7.93
CA TYR A 1 17.13 29.25 -7.44
C TYR A 1 16.73 29.11 -5.99
N GLU A 2 15.60 28.46 -5.69
CA GLU A 2 15.23 28.06 -4.32
C GLU A 2 13.91 27.27 -4.37
N ARG A 3 13.97 25.98 -4.74
CA ARG A 3 12.81 25.09 -4.63
C ARG A 3 13.16 23.60 -4.60
N THR A 4 14.35 23.24 -4.12
CA THR A 4 14.83 21.84 -4.15
C THR A 4 15.59 21.46 -2.88
N GLU A 5 15.29 22.06 -1.73
CA GLU A 5 15.93 21.67 -0.46
C GLU A 5 14.99 21.05 0.57
N LYS A 6 13.66 21.16 0.39
CA LYS A 6 12.69 20.63 1.36
C LYS A 6 12.28 19.17 1.16
N GLU A 7 12.70 18.54 0.07
CA GLU A 7 12.24 17.19 -0.30
C GLU A 7 13.23 16.07 0.08
N LEU A 8 14.49 16.41 0.36
CA LEU A 8 15.55 15.43 0.65
C LEU A 8 15.73 15.10 2.14
N ALA A 9 15.27 15.98 3.04
CA ALA A 9 15.38 15.74 4.49
C ALA A 9 14.25 14.83 5.03
N PHE A 10 13.09 14.83 4.39
CA PHE A 10 11.90 14.09 4.86
C PHE A 10 12.01 12.57 4.67
N GLN A 11 12.72 12.11 3.64
CA GLN A 11 12.79 10.69 3.31
C GLN A 11 13.62 9.86 4.32
N ARG A 12 14.50 10.50 5.09
CA ARG A 12 15.44 9.80 5.99
C ARG A 12 14.77 9.33 7.29
N GLU A 13 13.92 10.16 7.89
CA GLU A 13 13.24 9.82 9.15
C GLU A 13 12.13 8.78 8.97
N VAL A 14 11.43 8.84 7.83
CA VAL A 14 10.42 7.84 7.47
C VAL A 14 11.08 6.46 7.38
N ASN A 15 12.13 6.31 6.57
CA ASN A 15 12.81 5.02 6.42
C ASN A 15 13.40 4.46 7.73
N ALA A 16 13.87 5.30 8.65
CA ALA A 16 14.41 4.87 9.93
C ALA A 16 13.33 4.32 10.88
N ALA A 17 12.13 4.91 10.92
CA ALA A 17 11.00 4.40 11.70
C ALA A 17 10.46 3.09 11.10
N TRP A 18 10.37 3.01 9.77
CA TRP A 18 9.93 1.82 9.04
C TRP A 18 10.82 0.59 9.29
N LYS A 19 12.15 0.78 9.30
CA LYS A 19 13.13 -0.30 9.55
C LYS A 19 13.07 -0.85 10.98
N ARG A 20 12.55 -0.06 11.94
CA ARG A 20 12.33 -0.49 13.33
C ARG A 20 11.04 -1.30 13.51
N LEU A 21 10.01 -1.02 12.69
CA LEU A 21 8.70 -1.69 12.77
C LEU A 21 8.66 -3.02 11.98
N TYR A 22 9.49 -3.16 10.94
CA TYR A 22 9.57 -4.38 10.12
C TYR A 22 11.02 -4.91 9.98
N PRO A 23 11.69 -5.28 11.08
CA PRO A 23 13.10 -5.68 11.07
C PRO A 23 13.38 -7.01 10.32
N GLY A 24 12.34 -7.77 9.96
CA GLY A 24 12.44 -9.06 9.24
C GLY A 24 12.10 -9.01 7.75
N VAL A 25 11.75 -7.84 7.19
CA VAL A 25 11.50 -7.71 5.75
C VAL A 25 12.86 -7.51 5.06
N MET A 26 13.41 -8.57 4.47
CA MET A 26 14.60 -8.43 3.63
C MET A 26 14.31 -7.42 2.51
N PRO A 27 15.18 -6.42 2.28
CA PRO A 27 15.10 -5.58 1.10
C PRO A 27 15.43 -6.47 -0.11
N VAL A 28 14.40 -7.08 -0.69
CA VAL A 28 14.55 -7.81 -1.95
C VAL A 28 14.75 -6.76 -3.07
N SER A 29 15.70 -7.05 -3.95
CA SER A 29 16.27 -6.16 -4.96
C SER A 29 15.31 -5.11 -5.54
N LEU A 30 15.76 -3.85 -5.57
CA LEU A 30 15.04 -2.63 -5.92
C LEU A 30 14.76 -2.47 -7.43
N GLY A 31 14.26 -3.53 -8.07
CA GLY A 31 13.57 -3.47 -9.34
C GLY A 31 12.33 -4.34 -9.20
N ASN A 32 11.15 -3.73 -9.03
CA ASN A 32 9.91 -4.37 -8.56
C ASN A 32 9.90 -4.70 -7.06
N SER A 33 10.19 -3.74 -6.17
CA SER A 33 10.20 -3.94 -4.70
C SER A 33 8.90 -4.48 -4.10
N ALA A 34 7.77 -4.36 -4.81
CA ALA A 34 6.50 -5.01 -4.45
C ALA A 34 6.18 -6.25 -5.32
N GLY A 35 7.14 -6.86 -6.01
CA GLY A 35 6.89 -8.00 -6.91
C GLY A 35 5.88 -7.72 -8.02
N ILE A 36 5.73 -6.45 -8.43
CA ILE A 36 4.76 -6.01 -9.42
C ILE A 36 5.22 -6.42 -10.82
N ALA A 37 4.40 -7.22 -11.50
CA ALA A 37 4.64 -7.59 -12.89
C ALA A 37 4.27 -6.43 -13.82
N ARG A 38 5.16 -6.13 -14.78
CA ARG A 38 4.95 -5.11 -15.83
C ARG A 38 4.65 -3.72 -15.26
N ASP A 39 5.53 -3.23 -14.39
CA ASP A 39 5.37 -1.92 -13.75
C ASP A 39 5.27 -0.77 -14.79
N THR A 40 4.09 -0.17 -14.89
CA THR A 40 3.79 1.01 -15.72
C THR A 40 4.07 2.35 -15.04
N GLY A 41 4.52 2.37 -13.78
CA GLY A 41 4.69 3.57 -12.96
C GLY A 41 3.40 4.22 -12.44
N GLY A 42 2.21 3.68 -12.76
CA GLY A 42 0.91 4.23 -12.33
C GLY A 42 0.66 4.20 -10.81
N ARG A 43 -0.54 4.57 -10.37
CA ARG A 43 -0.94 4.41 -8.96
C ARG A 43 -1.24 2.94 -8.64
N LEU A 44 -1.00 2.52 -7.39
CA LEU A 44 -1.34 1.19 -6.91
C LEU A 44 -2.67 1.16 -6.17
N ALA A 45 -3.37 0.03 -6.22
CA ALA A 45 -4.48 -0.27 -5.34
C ALA A 45 -4.21 -1.60 -4.64
N LEU A 46 -4.19 -1.61 -3.32
CA LEU A 46 -3.97 -2.80 -2.51
C LEU A 46 -5.28 -3.19 -1.82
N PHE A 47 -5.71 -4.42 -2.02
CA PHE A 47 -6.87 -5.01 -1.34
C PHE A 47 -6.40 -6.02 -0.30
N VAL A 48 -6.88 -5.84 0.94
CA VAL A 48 -6.50 -6.63 2.11
C VAL A 48 -7.73 -6.93 2.96
N ARG A 49 -7.65 -7.98 3.78
CA ARG A 49 -8.59 -8.25 4.88
C ARG A 49 -7.89 -8.05 6.21
N SER A 50 -8.63 -7.62 7.23
CA SER A 50 -8.12 -7.50 8.60
C SER A 50 -7.95 -8.84 9.31
N LYS A 51 -8.66 -9.88 8.82
CA LYS A 51 -8.65 -11.24 9.38
C LYS A 51 -8.51 -12.26 8.26
N ASP A 52 -8.07 -13.46 8.63
CA ASP A 52 -7.98 -14.62 7.73
C ASP A 52 -7.15 -14.34 6.45
N CYS A 53 -6.03 -13.63 6.63
CA CYS A 53 -5.12 -13.28 5.54
C CYS A 53 -3.66 -13.31 6.01
N SER A 54 -3.02 -14.47 5.96
CA SER A 54 -1.63 -14.66 6.41
C SER A 54 -0.60 -13.89 5.58
N THR A 55 -0.93 -13.52 4.33
CA THR A 55 -0.03 -12.83 3.40
C THR A 55 -0.29 -11.32 3.30
N CYS A 56 -1.35 -10.79 3.92
CA CYS A 56 -1.72 -9.38 3.84
C CYS A 56 -0.64 -8.46 4.39
N ASP A 57 -0.03 -8.81 5.52
CA ASP A 57 0.99 -7.97 6.17
C ASP A 57 2.26 -7.88 5.35
N ALA A 58 2.72 -9.01 4.82
CA ALA A 58 3.89 -9.06 3.94
C ALA A 58 3.65 -8.22 2.67
N ARG A 59 2.45 -8.33 2.08
CA ARG A 59 2.09 -7.57 0.89
C ARG A 59 1.97 -6.07 1.16
N LEU A 60 1.35 -5.71 2.27
CA LEU A 60 1.25 -4.34 2.75
C LEU A 60 2.63 -3.72 2.92
N ALA A 61 3.54 -4.42 3.61
CA ALA A 61 4.91 -3.95 3.81
C ALA A 61 5.66 -3.74 2.49
N ALA A 62 5.54 -4.67 1.53
CA ALA A 62 6.17 -4.58 0.22
C ALA A 62 5.62 -3.41 -0.62
N VAL A 63 4.30 -3.18 -0.58
CA VAL A 63 3.68 -2.03 -1.27
C VAL A 63 4.11 -0.71 -0.64
N LEU A 64 4.16 -0.62 0.69
CA LEU A 64 4.54 0.61 1.38
C LEU A 64 6.02 0.95 1.21
N SER A 65 6.90 -0.05 1.15
CA SER A 65 8.33 0.11 0.86
C SER A 65 8.64 0.49 -0.58
N SER A 66 7.71 0.24 -1.52
CA SER A 66 7.86 0.67 -2.91
C SER A 66 7.92 2.19 -3.08
N GLY A 67 7.47 2.95 -2.08
CA GLY A 67 7.42 4.42 -2.14
C GLY A 67 6.41 4.95 -3.17
N ARG A 68 5.59 4.08 -3.76
CA ARG A 68 4.57 4.45 -4.73
C ARG A 68 3.31 4.93 -4.05
N GLN A 69 2.61 5.80 -4.76
CA GLN A 69 1.25 6.18 -4.40
C GLN A 69 0.33 4.96 -4.40
N VAL A 70 -0.45 4.79 -3.33
CA VAL A 70 -1.30 3.61 -3.14
C VAL A 70 -2.66 3.96 -2.53
N ASP A 71 -3.70 3.32 -3.05
CA ASP A 71 -5.02 3.27 -2.44
C ASP A 71 -5.22 1.91 -1.76
N ILE A 72 -5.35 1.91 -0.44
CA ILE A 72 -5.55 0.70 0.35
C ILE A 72 -7.04 0.53 0.61
N TYR A 73 -7.55 -0.66 0.30
CA TYR A 73 -8.94 -1.06 0.46
C TYR A 73 -9.05 -2.19 1.48
N LEU A 74 -9.76 -1.93 2.58
CA LEU A 74 -10.07 -2.95 3.56
C LEU A 74 -11.37 -3.66 3.18
N VAL A 75 -11.25 -4.91 2.75
CA VAL A 75 -12.33 -5.70 2.15
C VAL A 75 -13.42 -6.08 3.14
N ASP A 76 -13.04 -6.47 4.35
CA ASP A 76 -13.95 -6.89 5.39
C ASP A 76 -14.34 -5.72 6.33
N SER A 77 -14.12 -4.48 5.91
CA SER A 77 -14.43 -3.29 6.72
C SER A 77 -15.94 -3.05 6.94
N GLN A 78 -16.80 -3.56 6.05
CA GLN A 78 -18.26 -3.40 6.10
C GLN A 78 -18.71 -1.93 6.15
N GLY A 79 -17.94 -1.01 5.55
CA GLY A 79 -18.23 0.43 5.62
C GLY A 79 -18.05 1.04 7.02
N ASN A 80 -17.44 0.33 7.96
CA ASN A 80 -17.21 0.83 9.31
C ASN A 80 -15.88 1.58 9.38
N ASP A 81 -15.96 2.91 9.41
CA ASP A 81 -14.81 3.81 9.52
C ASP A 81 -13.94 3.52 10.75
N GLU A 82 -14.52 3.13 11.89
CA GLU A 82 -13.73 2.86 13.08
C GLU A 82 -12.90 1.60 12.91
N LYS A 83 -13.44 0.56 12.27
CA LYS A 83 -12.68 -0.64 11.90
C LYS A 83 -11.52 -0.29 10.97
N LEU A 84 -11.74 0.57 9.98
CA LEU A 84 -10.69 1.02 9.07
C LEU A 84 -9.60 1.83 9.78
N ARG A 85 -9.99 2.75 10.67
CA ARG A 85 -9.06 3.54 11.49
C ARG A 85 -8.26 2.67 12.45
N GLN A 86 -8.91 1.71 13.11
CA GLN A 86 -8.27 0.77 14.01
C GLN A 86 -7.26 -0.09 13.25
N TRP A 87 -7.66 -0.69 12.13
CA TRP A 87 -6.78 -1.49 11.28
C TRP A 87 -5.54 -0.68 10.86
N ALA A 88 -5.72 0.58 10.45
CA ALA A 88 -4.62 1.45 10.06
C ALA A 88 -3.64 1.75 11.21
N ARG A 89 -4.13 1.90 12.45
CA ARG A 89 -3.28 2.07 13.65
C ARG A 89 -2.50 0.79 13.96
N GLU A 90 -3.17 -0.36 13.94
CA GLU A 90 -2.55 -1.67 14.20
C GLU A 90 -1.42 -1.98 13.20
N HIS A 91 -1.58 -1.58 11.94
CA HIS A 91 -0.57 -1.78 10.89
C HIS A 91 0.38 -0.58 10.73
N SER A 92 0.38 0.36 11.68
CA SER A 92 1.27 1.52 11.70
C SER A 92 1.31 2.32 10.38
N ILE A 93 0.15 2.49 9.75
CA ILE A 93 0.05 3.26 8.50
C ILE A 93 0.51 4.71 8.75
N PRO A 94 1.48 5.26 7.98
CA PRO A 94 2.03 6.58 8.26
C PRO A 94 1.01 7.69 8.02
N ALA A 95 0.64 8.38 9.08
CA ALA A 95 -0.38 9.43 9.03
C ALA A 95 0.04 10.60 8.14
N ASP A 96 1.33 10.89 8.02
CA ASP A 96 1.90 11.91 7.12
C ASP A 96 1.70 11.54 5.63
N ARG A 97 1.89 10.27 5.26
CA ARG A 97 1.62 9.76 3.90
C ARG A 97 0.13 9.73 3.58
N VAL A 98 -0.72 9.52 4.60
CA VAL A 98 -2.18 9.64 4.45
C VAL A 98 -2.58 11.10 4.24
N ARG A 99 -2.08 12.03 5.06
CA ARG A 99 -2.35 13.48 4.95
C ARG A 99 -1.91 14.05 3.61
N SER A 100 -0.77 13.61 3.09
CA SER A 100 -0.25 14.02 1.76
C SER A 100 -0.94 13.29 0.59
N ARG A 101 -1.92 12.42 0.85
CA ARG A 101 -2.64 11.59 -0.15
C ARG A 101 -1.75 10.62 -0.94
N HIS A 102 -0.53 10.41 -0.44
CA HIS A 102 0.37 9.41 -0.98
C HIS A 102 -0.16 8.00 -0.67
N ILE A 103 -0.79 7.82 0.49
CA ILE A 103 -1.61 6.65 0.84
C ILE A 103 -3.05 7.12 0.99
N THR A 104 -4.02 6.37 0.46
CA THR A 104 -5.43 6.52 0.88
C THR A 104 -5.91 5.25 1.57
N LEU A 105 -6.84 5.41 2.50
CA LEU A 105 -7.49 4.32 3.21
C LEU A 105 -8.97 4.34 2.84
N ASN A 106 -9.49 3.20 2.40
CA ASN A 106 -10.83 3.10 1.85
C ASN A 106 -11.52 1.81 2.27
N HIS A 107 -12.84 1.82 2.20
CA HIS A 107 -13.65 0.62 2.25
C HIS A 107 -13.69 -0.05 0.87
N ASP A 108 -13.62 -1.38 0.83
CA ASP A 108 -14.01 -2.07 -0.39
C ASP A 108 -15.52 -1.99 -0.58
N GLY A 109 -15.92 -1.56 -1.77
CA GLY A 109 -17.31 -1.54 -2.23
C GLY A 109 -17.56 -2.60 -3.29
N GLY A 110 -16.94 -3.77 -3.18
CA GLY A 110 -16.99 -4.85 -4.19
C GLY A 110 -15.99 -4.72 -5.33
N ARG A 111 -15.02 -3.81 -5.24
CA ARG A 111 -13.97 -3.64 -6.26
C ARG A 111 -12.98 -4.81 -6.21
N TRP A 112 -12.71 -5.34 -5.02
CA TRP A 112 -11.92 -6.54 -4.85
C TRP A 112 -12.48 -7.71 -5.65
N LEU A 113 -13.79 -7.98 -5.55
CA LEU A 113 -14.41 -9.07 -6.28
C LEU A 113 -14.39 -8.83 -7.80
N ARG A 114 -14.62 -7.58 -8.23
CA ARG A 114 -14.68 -7.20 -9.64
C ARG A 114 -13.33 -7.24 -10.36
N PHE A 115 -12.25 -6.82 -9.70
CA PHE A 115 -10.95 -6.62 -10.34
C PHE A 115 -9.83 -7.48 -9.76
N GLY A 116 -10.03 -8.03 -8.57
CA GLY A 116 -9.02 -8.78 -7.82
C GLY A 116 -9.13 -10.30 -7.95
N GLU A 117 -9.97 -10.80 -8.86
CA GLU A 117 -10.16 -12.24 -9.14
C GLU A 117 -10.56 -13.07 -7.90
N GLY A 118 -11.13 -12.42 -6.88
CA GLY A 118 -11.47 -13.09 -5.61
C GLY A 118 -10.26 -13.58 -4.80
N ARG A 119 -9.04 -13.13 -5.13
CA ARG A 119 -7.79 -13.54 -4.45
C ARG A 119 -7.32 -12.49 -3.45
N MET A 120 -6.71 -12.93 -2.36
CA MET A 120 -6.34 -12.09 -1.24
C MET A 120 -4.91 -12.37 -0.76
N PRO A 121 -4.08 -11.34 -0.50
CA PRO A 121 -4.26 -9.97 -0.95
C PRO A 121 -4.13 -9.88 -2.47
N VAL A 122 -4.42 -8.70 -3.02
CA VAL A 122 -4.18 -8.41 -4.43
C VAL A 122 -3.78 -6.97 -4.61
N VAL A 123 -2.82 -6.74 -5.49
CA VAL A 123 -2.37 -5.43 -5.90
C VAL A 123 -2.74 -5.21 -7.36
N LEU A 124 -3.46 -4.13 -7.59
CA LEU A 124 -3.75 -3.62 -8.92
C LEU A 124 -2.82 -2.45 -9.21
N GLN A 125 -2.57 -2.25 -10.50
CA GLN A 125 -1.85 -1.10 -11.01
C GLN A 125 -2.72 -0.38 -12.03
N GLN A 126 -2.73 0.95 -11.92
CA GLN A 126 -3.35 1.81 -12.91
C GLN A 126 -2.47 1.84 -14.19
N GLY A 127 -3.04 1.42 -15.31
CA GLY A 127 -2.48 1.57 -16.65
C GLY A 127 -3.35 2.47 -17.52
N ALA A 128 -2.99 2.58 -18.81
CA ALA A 128 -3.74 3.36 -19.80
C ALA A 128 -5.21 2.92 -19.92
N ASP A 129 -5.45 1.61 -19.83
CA ASP A 129 -6.79 1.00 -19.98
C ASP A 129 -7.48 0.75 -18.63
N GLY A 130 -7.02 1.40 -17.55
CA GLY A 130 -7.55 1.26 -16.20
C GLY A 130 -6.77 0.29 -15.31
N TRP A 131 -7.45 -0.27 -14.30
CA TRP A 131 -6.85 -1.13 -13.28
C TRP A 131 -6.60 -2.54 -13.80
N ARG A 132 -5.40 -3.07 -13.55
CA ARG A 132 -5.03 -4.46 -13.86
C ARG A 132 -4.34 -5.11 -12.68
N VAL A 133 -4.55 -6.42 -12.51
CA VAL A 133 -3.81 -7.21 -11.52
C VAL A 133 -2.33 -7.12 -11.83
N ALA A 134 -1.56 -6.70 -10.82
CA ALA A 134 -0.14 -6.44 -10.92
C ALA A 134 0.66 -7.46 -10.09
N ALA A 135 0.09 -7.93 -8.98
CA ALA A 135 0.60 -9.01 -8.16
C ALA A 135 -0.41 -9.44 -7.09
N PHE A 136 -0.10 -10.54 -6.41
CA PHE A 136 -0.79 -11.03 -5.22
C PHE A 136 0.12 -10.91 -4.00
#